data_AF-A0A4R3HWM1-F1
#
_entry.id   AF-A0A4R3HWM1-F1
#
_cell.length_a   1.000
_cell.length_b   1.000
_cell.length_c   1.000
_cell.angle_alpha   90.00
_cell.angle_beta   90.00
_cell.angle_gamma   90.00
#
_symmetry.space_group_name_H-M   'P 1'
#
loop_
_entity.id
_entity.type
_entity.pdbx_description
1 polymer ?
#
loop_
_entity_poly.entity_id
_entity_poly.type
_entity_poly.pdbx_seq_one_letter_code
_entity_poly.pdbx_strand_id
1 'polypeptide(L)'
;MSGQEAIRRASRAAQQAMKELDQHAIEELATLYETTTGNIIDAIAKISDGDGHIDFGDLADLLKEINAHLSELSTAQSENLMRHLNRAAQLGTAPFEPALGAELVGRMNFEAVRFVREFQAADGLRLSDRIWRIDRGAQEAVNAAVQGAVIRGNGAAQAAREFLNRKLPVPADAQLAMQAGSAQAITAKVEDVLLTGAESPLNSAMRVFRTEINRAHGTAYQMSAEAHPDAVGTRFMLSPRHPRVDICDMHARANLHGLGEGVYPHGKNPWPAHPNTLSFVIVVFKDEVTPQDVAGKQTVEQFLETVPREQRQGILGKNKNEAFEAGELSAGMVKSRWKDVQARIGPRHDLRDQVTRQFFNQRVSFPDGVPDIAIGGKPLTRDQMARLAGAPDGARIYFSRYGDRPGLEIEHPFYKAPSHRSFFRTDDGGLGLSNDLLMLKSDKAPKGFGLRIFGTQAQAAQELGFKRIEIYAARSSNMNGYHAWPQYGANADLPEKILRKLPPGLQGARDLLDLMGTDAGRAFWKKEGYSIECNFDLTEGSRSWQQLIKQLTAKKISLSKWNGLT
;
A
#
# COMPACT_ATOMS: atom_id res chain seq x y z
N MET A 1 27.45 -30.78 -26.49
CA MET A 1 26.57 -29.68 -26.02
C MET A 1 25.57 -29.43 -27.13
N SER A 2 24.28 -29.62 -26.88
CA SER A 2 23.26 -29.32 -27.90
C SER A 2 23.24 -27.82 -28.21
N GLY A 3 22.70 -27.43 -29.37
CA GLY A 3 22.54 -26.00 -29.71
C GLY A 3 21.74 -25.24 -28.66
N GLN A 4 20.73 -25.88 -28.08
CA GLN A 4 19.92 -25.33 -26.98
C GLN A 4 20.73 -25.11 -25.70
N GLU A 5 21.57 -26.06 -25.30
CA GLU A 5 22.46 -25.91 -24.13
C GLU A 5 23.46 -24.77 -24.32
N ALA A 6 23.98 -24.60 -25.55
CA ALA A 6 24.86 -23.49 -25.91
C ALA A 6 24.13 -22.14 -25.79
N ILE A 7 22.90 -22.04 -26.30
CA ILE A 7 22.04 -20.84 -26.15
C ILE A 7 21.80 -20.54 -24.67
N ARG A 8 21.50 -21.54 -23.82
CA ARG A 8 21.30 -21.32 -22.37
C ARG A 8 22.56 -20.83 -21.67
N ARG A 9 23.72 -21.41 -21.99
CA ARG A 9 25.00 -20.98 -21.44
C ARG A 9 25.32 -19.54 -21.87
N ALA A 10 25.16 -19.22 -23.15
CA ALA A 10 25.38 -17.88 -23.68
C ALA A 10 24.38 -16.87 -23.09
N SER A 11 23.12 -17.26 -22.89
CA SER A 11 22.10 -16.43 -22.23
C SER A 11 22.51 -16.06 -20.80
N ARG A 12 23.06 -17.00 -20.01
CA ARG A 12 23.57 -16.69 -18.66
C ARG A 12 24.76 -15.72 -18.70
N ALA A 13 25.66 -15.86 -19.66
CA ALA A 13 26.78 -14.94 -19.84
C ALA A 13 26.29 -13.54 -20.24
N ALA A 14 25.34 -13.45 -21.17
CA ALA A 14 24.72 -12.19 -21.58
C ALA A 14 24.01 -11.49 -20.40
N GLN A 15 23.30 -12.22 -19.55
CA GLN A 15 22.66 -11.67 -18.35
C GLN A 15 23.68 -11.12 -17.33
N GLN A 16 24.86 -11.74 -17.22
CA GLN A 16 25.93 -11.20 -16.37
C GLN A 16 26.52 -9.92 -16.97
N ALA A 17 26.81 -9.94 -18.28
CA ALA A 17 27.29 -8.75 -19.01
C ALA A 17 26.27 -7.60 -18.97
N MET A 18 24.97 -7.89 -18.94
CA MET A 18 23.92 -6.87 -18.78
C MET A 18 23.98 -6.16 -17.43
N LYS A 19 24.31 -6.86 -16.34
CA LYS A 19 24.46 -6.24 -15.01
C LYS A 19 25.63 -5.27 -14.99
N GLU A 20 26.74 -5.67 -15.61
CA GLU A 20 27.93 -4.83 -15.76
C GLU A 20 27.64 -3.62 -16.65
N LEU A 21 26.93 -3.83 -17.76
CA LEU A 21 26.50 -2.76 -18.66
C LEU A 21 25.57 -1.75 -17.97
N ASP A 22 24.59 -2.21 -17.20
CA ASP A 22 23.68 -1.35 -16.45
C ASP A 22 24.44 -0.52 -15.40
N GLN A 23 25.36 -1.15 -14.66
CA GLN A 23 26.18 -0.45 -13.68
C GLN A 23 27.06 0.63 -14.34
N HIS A 24 27.78 0.29 -15.42
CA HIS A 24 28.61 1.25 -16.15
C HIS A 24 27.79 2.40 -16.74
N ALA A 25 26.59 2.12 -17.29
CA ALA A 25 25.72 3.17 -17.84
C ALA A 25 25.36 4.22 -16.79
N ILE A 26 25.11 3.77 -15.56
CA ILE A 26 24.72 4.62 -14.44
C ILE A 26 25.92 5.38 -13.87
N GLU A 27 27.09 4.76 -13.81
CA GLU A 27 28.33 5.42 -13.42
C GLU A 27 28.73 6.51 -14.43
N GLU A 28 28.71 6.22 -15.73
CA GLU A 28 28.97 7.22 -16.77
C GLU A 28 27.96 8.38 -16.69
N LEU A 29 26.69 8.08 -16.46
CA LEU A 29 25.65 9.10 -16.30
C LEU A 29 25.90 9.97 -15.06
N ALA A 30 26.25 9.37 -13.93
CA ALA A 30 26.60 10.11 -12.72
C ALA A 30 27.78 11.05 -12.96
N THR A 31 28.85 10.54 -13.60
CA THR A 31 30.03 11.35 -13.94
C THR A 31 29.68 12.51 -14.87
N LEU A 32 28.78 12.33 -15.83
CA LEU A 32 28.31 13.43 -16.69
C LEU A 32 27.63 14.53 -15.86
N TYR A 33 26.71 14.16 -14.96
CA TYR A 33 26.04 15.12 -14.09
C TYR A 33 26.99 15.81 -13.12
N GLU A 34 27.92 15.08 -12.51
CA GLU A 34 28.95 15.63 -11.60
C GLU A 34 29.86 16.62 -12.34
N THR A 35 30.31 16.26 -13.54
CA THR A 35 31.16 17.12 -14.38
C THR A 35 30.42 18.39 -14.78
N THR A 36 29.19 18.28 -15.27
CA THR A 36 28.36 19.44 -15.63
C THR A 36 28.09 20.33 -14.41
N THR A 37 27.83 19.73 -13.25
CA THR A 37 27.61 20.47 -12.00
C THR A 37 28.88 21.22 -11.61
N GLY A 38 30.06 20.59 -11.70
CA GLY A 38 31.36 21.23 -11.50
C GLY A 38 31.58 22.42 -12.44
N ASN A 39 31.30 22.27 -13.73
CA ASN A 39 31.41 23.37 -14.70
C ASN A 39 30.48 24.54 -14.38
N ILE A 40 29.25 24.26 -13.93
CA ILE A 40 28.31 25.30 -13.48
C ILE A 40 28.83 26.02 -12.24
N ILE A 41 29.41 25.28 -11.29
CA ILE A 41 30.02 25.85 -10.07
C ILE A 41 31.20 26.75 -10.43
N ASP A 42 32.06 26.32 -11.35
CA ASP A 42 33.18 27.12 -11.84
C ASP A 42 32.70 28.42 -12.53
N ALA A 43 31.62 28.35 -13.31
CA ALA A 43 30.99 29.53 -13.92
C ALA A 43 30.45 30.50 -12.86
N ILE A 44 29.81 29.99 -11.79
CA ILE A 44 29.34 30.80 -10.66
C ILE A 44 30.53 31.46 -9.94
N ALA A 45 31.59 30.71 -9.64
CA ALA A 45 32.76 31.22 -8.93
C ALA A 45 33.51 32.30 -9.73
N LYS A 46 33.58 32.16 -11.05
CA LYS A 46 34.23 33.12 -11.95
C LYS A 46 33.55 34.49 -11.97
N ILE A 47 32.24 34.54 -11.78
CA ILE A 47 31.44 35.77 -11.81
C ILE A 47 31.28 36.37 -10.41
N SER A 48 31.51 35.60 -9.34
CA SER A 48 31.44 36.14 -7.98
C SER A 48 32.55 37.16 -7.68
N ASP A 49 32.20 38.20 -6.92
CA ASP A 49 33.12 39.22 -6.44
C ASP A 49 34.01 38.73 -5.29
N GLY A 50 34.90 39.60 -4.80
CA GLY A 50 35.82 39.27 -3.69
C GLY A 50 35.14 38.94 -2.36
N ASP A 51 33.85 39.28 -2.21
CA ASP A 51 33.02 38.98 -1.04
C ASP A 51 32.13 37.74 -1.29
N GLY A 52 32.24 37.10 -2.46
CA GLY A 52 31.50 35.90 -2.84
C GLY A 52 30.06 36.18 -3.26
N HIS A 53 29.75 37.40 -3.70
CA HIS A 53 28.43 37.80 -4.20
C HIS A 53 28.42 37.92 -5.73
N ILE A 54 27.25 37.69 -6.33
CA ILE A 54 27.04 37.79 -7.79
C ILE A 54 26.25 39.08 -8.06
N ASP A 55 26.78 39.97 -8.90
CA ASP A 55 26.06 41.19 -9.28
C ASP A 55 24.84 40.85 -10.16
N PHE A 56 23.74 41.59 -9.96
CA PHE A 56 22.54 41.40 -10.78
C PHE A 56 22.79 41.65 -12.28
N GLY A 57 23.74 42.52 -12.63
CA GLY A 57 24.14 42.80 -14.01
C GLY A 57 24.73 41.58 -14.73
N ASP A 58 25.40 40.69 -14.00
CA ASP A 58 26.04 39.50 -14.57
C ASP A 58 25.12 38.28 -14.64
N LEU A 59 23.90 38.37 -14.06
CA LEU A 59 22.94 37.26 -13.99
C LEU A 59 22.56 36.72 -15.38
N ALA A 60 22.40 37.60 -16.37
CA ALA A 60 22.00 37.19 -17.72
C ALA A 60 23.09 36.34 -18.40
N ASP A 61 24.36 36.73 -18.25
CA ASP A 61 25.49 36.01 -18.82
C ASP A 61 25.75 34.70 -18.07
N LEU A 62 25.63 34.70 -16.73
CA LEU A 62 25.70 33.48 -15.93
C LEU A 62 24.65 32.47 -16.36
N LEU A 63 23.38 32.87 -16.49
CA LEU A 63 22.32 31.96 -16.93
C LEU A 63 22.56 31.44 -18.33
N LYS A 64 23.12 32.26 -19.24
CA LYS A 64 23.47 31.81 -20.59
C LYS A 64 24.55 30.71 -20.54
N GLU A 65 25.58 30.87 -19.72
CA GLU A 65 26.65 29.88 -19.54
C GLU A 65 26.12 28.59 -18.89
N ILE A 66 25.30 28.70 -17.84
CA ILE A 66 24.63 27.56 -17.21
C ILE A 66 23.77 26.77 -18.21
N ASN A 67 22.95 27.47 -19.00
CA ASN A 67 22.09 26.83 -20.00
C ASN A 67 22.90 26.14 -21.11
N ALA A 68 24.09 26.64 -21.45
CA ALA A 68 24.99 25.98 -22.39
C ALA A 68 25.48 24.64 -21.82
N HIS A 69 25.95 24.62 -20.57
CA HIS A 69 26.39 23.39 -19.90
C HIS A 69 25.26 22.36 -19.73
N LEU A 70 24.04 22.80 -19.43
CA LEU A 70 22.88 21.91 -19.35
C LEU A 70 22.48 21.35 -20.73
N SER A 71 22.67 22.13 -21.80
CA SER A 71 22.45 21.65 -23.18
C SER A 71 23.49 20.63 -23.62
N GLU A 72 24.76 20.83 -23.24
CA GLU A 72 25.84 19.85 -23.43
C GLU A 72 25.54 18.54 -22.70
N LEU A 73 25.07 18.63 -21.44
CA LEU A 73 24.64 17.47 -20.66
C LEU A 73 23.51 16.71 -21.35
N SER A 74 22.48 17.40 -21.83
CA SER A 74 21.36 16.76 -22.54
C SER A 74 21.83 15.96 -23.77
N THR A 75 22.79 16.53 -24.52
CA THR A 75 23.38 15.88 -25.69
C THR A 75 24.19 14.65 -25.29
N ALA A 76 25.12 14.80 -24.35
CA ALA A 76 25.98 13.73 -23.86
C ALA A 76 25.18 12.58 -23.21
N GLN A 77 24.14 12.91 -22.45
CA GLN A 77 23.19 11.96 -21.87
C GLN A 77 22.48 11.15 -22.96
N SER A 78 21.98 11.81 -24.00
CA SER A 78 21.28 11.15 -25.11
C SER A 78 22.21 10.20 -25.88
N GLU A 79 23.44 10.62 -26.16
CA GLU A 79 24.46 9.79 -26.80
C GLU A 79 24.85 8.59 -25.94
N ASN A 80 25.07 8.82 -24.63
CA ASN A 80 25.36 7.78 -23.66
C ASN A 80 24.26 6.71 -23.64
N LEU A 81 22.99 7.13 -23.53
CA LEU A 81 21.85 6.22 -23.56
C LEU A 81 21.82 5.41 -24.85
N MET A 82 21.92 6.06 -26.01
CA MET A 82 21.86 5.39 -27.31
C MET A 82 22.96 4.34 -27.48
N ARG A 83 24.18 4.62 -26.99
CA ARG A 83 25.30 3.66 -27.00
C ARG A 83 24.95 2.41 -26.19
N HIS A 84 24.40 2.60 -24.99
CA HIS A 84 24.02 1.50 -24.09
C HIS A 84 22.81 0.72 -24.58
N LEU A 85 21.82 1.36 -25.23
CA LEU A 85 20.70 0.66 -25.88
C LEU A 85 21.19 -0.31 -26.97
N ASN A 86 22.12 0.16 -27.83
CA ASN A 86 22.72 -0.69 -28.86
C ASN A 86 23.49 -1.87 -28.26
N ARG A 87 24.30 -1.62 -27.22
CA ARG A 87 25.06 -2.68 -26.57
C ARG A 87 24.16 -3.70 -25.86
N ALA A 88 23.08 -3.24 -25.23
CA ALA A 88 22.10 -4.09 -24.58
C ALA A 88 21.36 -4.99 -25.59
N ALA A 89 20.94 -4.44 -26.73
CA ALA A 89 20.32 -5.22 -27.79
C ALA A 89 21.28 -6.32 -28.30
N GLN A 90 22.54 -5.98 -28.56
CA GLN A 90 23.57 -6.95 -28.98
C GLN A 90 23.71 -8.10 -27.98
N LEU A 91 23.77 -7.80 -26.68
CA LEU A 91 23.80 -8.82 -25.63
C LEU A 91 22.55 -9.69 -25.63
N GLY A 92 21.38 -9.13 -25.94
CA GLY A 92 20.12 -9.86 -26.06
C GLY A 92 20.09 -10.86 -27.21
N THR A 93 20.68 -10.50 -28.36
CA THR A 93 20.73 -11.39 -29.54
C THR A 93 21.90 -12.38 -29.54
N ALA A 94 23.01 -12.02 -28.89
CA ALA A 94 24.26 -12.79 -28.93
C ALA A 94 24.10 -14.30 -28.62
N PRO A 95 23.23 -14.73 -27.69
CA PRO A 95 23.02 -16.15 -27.43
C PRO A 95 22.52 -16.95 -28.64
N PHE A 96 21.84 -16.31 -29.59
CA PHE A 96 21.19 -16.96 -30.72
C PHE A 96 21.98 -16.84 -32.04
N GLU A 97 23.03 -16.02 -32.09
CA GLU A 97 23.83 -15.80 -33.30
C GLU A 97 24.34 -17.10 -33.95
N PRO A 98 24.84 -18.10 -33.20
CA PRO A 98 25.27 -19.35 -33.82
C PRO A 98 24.15 -20.14 -34.52
N ALA A 99 22.89 -19.95 -34.11
CA ALA A 99 21.74 -20.65 -34.65
C ALA A 99 20.99 -19.85 -35.73
N LEU A 100 21.01 -18.51 -35.65
CA LEU A 100 20.25 -17.62 -36.53
C LEU A 100 21.09 -16.92 -37.60
N GLY A 101 22.42 -16.87 -37.41
CA GLY A 101 23.34 -16.15 -38.28
C GLY A 101 23.41 -14.64 -38.01
N ALA A 102 24.57 -14.06 -38.30
CA ALA A 102 24.89 -12.66 -37.99
C ALA A 102 23.98 -11.64 -38.67
N GLU A 103 23.51 -11.90 -39.91
CA GLU A 103 22.64 -10.97 -40.64
C GLU A 103 21.26 -10.81 -39.97
N LEU A 104 20.63 -11.92 -39.60
CA LEU A 104 19.32 -11.89 -38.94
C LEU A 104 19.43 -11.27 -37.54
N VAL A 105 20.47 -11.64 -36.80
CA VAL A 105 20.80 -11.02 -35.50
C VAL A 105 21.03 -9.52 -35.62
N GLY A 106 21.77 -9.06 -36.63
CA GLY A 106 22.00 -7.65 -36.91
C GLY A 106 20.70 -6.87 -37.12
N ARG A 107 19.74 -7.44 -37.87
CA ARG A 107 18.41 -6.85 -38.05
C ARG A 107 17.61 -6.78 -36.74
N MET A 108 17.63 -7.84 -35.93
CA MET A 108 16.93 -7.86 -34.63
C MET A 108 17.50 -6.82 -33.66
N ASN A 109 18.81 -6.62 -33.66
CA ASN A 109 19.44 -5.56 -32.87
C ASN A 109 18.90 -4.18 -33.23
N PHE A 110 18.83 -3.88 -34.52
CA PHE A 110 18.29 -2.61 -35.01
C PHE A 110 16.80 -2.44 -34.65
N GLU A 111 15.98 -3.48 -34.88
CA GLU A 111 14.54 -3.45 -34.58
C GLU A 111 14.26 -3.31 -33.07
N ALA A 112 15.05 -3.94 -32.20
CA ALA A 112 14.89 -3.81 -30.76
C ALA A 112 15.17 -2.36 -30.28
N VAL A 113 16.24 -1.73 -30.78
CA VAL A 113 16.56 -0.33 -30.44
C VAL A 113 15.50 0.61 -31.02
N ARG A 114 15.04 0.36 -32.25
CA ARG A 114 13.93 1.11 -32.85
C ARG A 114 12.66 1.02 -32.01
N PHE A 115 12.28 -0.19 -31.60
CA PHE A 115 11.12 -0.42 -30.73
C PHE A 115 11.21 0.40 -29.44
N VAL A 116 12.35 0.38 -28.75
CA VAL A 116 12.54 1.16 -27.51
C VAL A 116 12.33 2.66 -27.73
N ARG A 117 12.81 3.20 -28.85
CA ARG A 117 12.66 4.62 -29.19
C ARG A 117 11.22 5.01 -29.51
N GLU A 118 10.50 4.14 -30.21
CA GLU A 118 9.13 4.39 -30.68
C GLU A 118 8.06 3.99 -29.65
N PHE A 119 8.42 3.16 -28.67
CA PHE A 119 7.51 2.64 -27.64
C PHE A 119 6.87 3.78 -26.84
N GLN A 120 5.54 3.75 -26.80
CA GLN A 120 4.74 4.65 -25.99
C GLN A 120 4.18 3.89 -24.79
N ALA A 121 4.54 4.31 -23.58
CA ALA A 121 4.03 3.67 -22.37
C ALA A 121 2.56 4.06 -22.10
N ALA A 122 1.95 3.47 -21.08
CA ALA A 122 0.55 3.73 -20.71
C ALA A 122 0.25 5.19 -20.32
N ASP A 123 1.28 5.98 -20.01
CA ASP A 123 1.20 7.42 -19.75
C ASP A 123 1.22 8.28 -21.03
N GLY A 124 1.36 7.67 -22.21
CA GLY A 124 1.41 8.36 -23.49
C GLY A 124 2.79 8.92 -23.85
N LEU A 125 3.85 8.62 -23.09
CA LEU A 125 5.19 9.16 -23.33
C LEU A 125 6.11 8.15 -24.03
N ARG A 126 6.87 8.65 -25.01
CA ARG A 126 8.01 7.97 -25.61
C ARG A 126 9.30 8.28 -24.86
N LEU A 127 10.37 7.57 -25.21
CA LEU A 127 11.69 7.79 -24.63
C LEU A 127 12.17 9.25 -24.78
N SER A 128 12.02 9.83 -25.98
CA SER A 128 12.37 11.24 -26.24
C SER A 128 11.63 12.20 -25.32
N ASP A 129 10.34 11.95 -25.06
CA ASP A 129 9.52 12.81 -24.22
C ASP A 129 9.96 12.76 -22.76
N ARG A 130 10.40 11.58 -22.29
CA ARG A 130 10.92 11.37 -20.93
C ARG A 130 12.23 12.12 -20.72
N ILE A 131 13.17 11.97 -21.65
CA ILE A 131 14.46 12.67 -21.60
C ILE A 131 14.25 14.17 -21.64
N TRP A 132 13.46 14.66 -22.61
CA TRP A 132 13.16 16.09 -22.72
C TRP A 132 12.52 16.67 -21.45
N ARG A 133 11.63 15.93 -20.77
CA ARG A 133 11.03 16.39 -19.51
C ARG A 133 12.04 16.50 -18.38
N ILE A 134 12.99 15.56 -18.30
CA ILE A 134 14.05 15.59 -17.29
C ILE A 134 14.95 16.80 -17.55
N ASP A 135 15.41 16.95 -18.80
CA ASP A 135 16.35 18.01 -19.19
C ASP A 135 15.72 19.39 -19.01
N ARG A 136 14.48 19.57 -19.47
CA ARG A 136 13.72 20.81 -19.27
C ARG A 136 13.47 21.09 -17.79
N GLY A 137 13.10 20.07 -17.01
CA GLY A 137 12.89 20.21 -15.57
C GLY A 137 14.16 20.62 -14.83
N ALA A 138 15.31 20.05 -15.20
CA ALA A 138 16.62 20.44 -14.67
C ALA A 138 16.92 21.91 -14.98
N GLN A 139 16.74 22.32 -16.23
CA GLN A 139 16.95 23.70 -16.68
C GLN A 139 16.07 24.69 -15.93
N GLU A 140 14.77 24.42 -15.83
CA GLU A 140 13.82 25.28 -15.10
C GLU A 140 14.19 25.37 -13.61
N ALA A 141 14.53 24.25 -12.97
CA ALA A 141 14.86 24.21 -11.55
C ALA A 141 16.17 24.93 -11.22
N VAL A 142 17.23 24.71 -12.01
CA VAL A 142 18.52 25.40 -11.82
C VAL A 142 18.38 26.90 -12.07
N ASN A 143 17.73 27.30 -13.17
CA ASN A 143 17.52 28.72 -13.47
C ASN A 143 16.72 29.42 -12.37
N ALA A 144 15.64 28.80 -11.88
CA ALA A 144 14.84 29.36 -10.79
C ALA A 144 15.64 29.47 -9.48
N ALA A 145 16.48 28.48 -9.17
CA ALA A 145 17.34 28.49 -7.98
C ALA A 145 18.36 29.65 -8.05
N VAL A 146 19.09 29.75 -9.15
CA VAL A 146 20.12 30.79 -9.37
C VAL A 146 19.48 32.18 -9.41
N GLN A 147 18.46 32.39 -10.24
CA GLN A 147 17.75 33.68 -10.33
C GLN A 147 17.19 34.12 -8.99
N GLY A 148 16.48 33.22 -8.30
CA GLY A 148 15.87 33.53 -7.02
C GLY A 148 16.90 33.90 -5.95
N ALA A 149 18.04 33.21 -5.92
CA ALA A 149 19.12 33.50 -4.98
C ALA A 149 19.82 34.83 -5.29
N VAL A 150 20.19 35.08 -6.56
CA VAL A 150 20.86 36.33 -6.96
C VAL A 150 19.98 37.55 -6.75
N ILE A 151 18.70 37.49 -7.12
CA ILE A 151 17.76 38.61 -6.93
C ILE A 151 17.57 38.94 -5.45
N ARG A 152 17.35 37.91 -4.60
CA ARG A 152 17.20 38.12 -3.15
C ARG A 152 18.49 38.62 -2.51
N GLY A 153 19.63 38.06 -2.89
CA GLY A 153 20.94 38.45 -2.39
C GLY A 153 21.29 39.89 -2.72
N ASN A 154 21.12 40.31 -3.97
CA ASN A 154 21.36 41.69 -4.42
C ASN A 154 20.49 42.69 -3.68
N GLY A 155 19.19 42.42 -3.59
CA GLY A 155 18.26 43.29 -2.87
C GLY A 155 18.62 43.45 -1.39
N ALA A 156 19.05 42.35 -0.74
CA ALA A 156 19.47 42.39 0.65
C ALA A 156 20.83 43.08 0.85
N ALA A 157 21.78 42.91 -0.08
CA ALA A 157 23.08 43.59 -0.05
C ALA A 157 22.93 45.11 -0.21
N GLN A 158 22.06 45.54 -1.13
CA GLN A 158 21.72 46.96 -1.30
C GLN A 158 21.09 47.54 -0.03
N ALA A 159 20.10 46.84 0.54
CA ALA A 159 19.48 47.25 1.80
C ALA A 159 20.51 47.34 2.95
N ALA A 160 21.37 46.32 3.10
CA ALA A 160 22.41 46.30 4.12
C ALA A 160 23.36 47.51 4.01
N ARG A 161 23.74 47.90 2.79
CA ARG A 161 24.58 49.09 2.54
C ARG A 161 23.89 50.39 2.96
N GLU A 162 22.58 50.50 2.78
CA GLU A 162 21.80 51.65 3.28
C GLU A 162 21.79 51.72 4.81
N PHE A 163 21.63 50.58 5.51
CA PHE A 163 21.72 50.52 6.98
C PHE A 163 23.11 50.94 7.48
N LEU A 164 24.18 50.41 6.87
CA LEU A 164 25.55 50.74 7.23
C LEU A 164 25.88 52.21 6.97
N ASN A 165 25.43 52.79 5.85
CA ASN A 165 25.58 54.22 5.55
C ASN A 165 24.91 55.11 6.61
N ARG A 166 23.81 54.64 7.19
CA ARG A 166 23.10 55.29 8.30
C ARG A 166 23.67 54.97 9.67
N LYS A 167 24.77 54.20 9.75
CA LYS A 167 25.39 53.69 11.00
C LYS A 167 24.42 52.87 11.85
N LEU A 168 23.48 52.18 11.22
CA LEU A 168 22.53 51.27 11.86
C LEU A 168 22.98 49.82 11.67
N PRO A 169 22.66 48.91 12.61
CA PRO A 169 22.90 47.48 12.43
C PRO A 169 22.08 46.93 11.26
N VAL A 170 22.66 46.02 10.48
CA VAL A 170 21.96 45.31 9.39
C VAL A 170 20.97 44.31 9.99
N PRO A 171 19.68 44.34 9.60
CA PRO A 171 18.68 43.36 10.04
C PRO A 171 19.08 41.90 9.73
N ALA A 172 18.70 40.98 10.62
CA ALA A 172 19.08 39.57 10.50
C ALA A 172 18.49 38.88 9.25
N ASP A 173 17.30 39.27 8.82
CA ASP A 173 16.66 38.80 7.59
C ASP A 173 17.42 39.25 6.33
N ALA A 174 17.92 40.49 6.31
CA ALA A 174 18.81 40.97 5.25
C ALA A 174 20.13 40.19 5.23
N GLN A 175 20.74 39.93 6.39
CA GLN A 175 21.96 39.11 6.46
C GLN A 175 21.72 37.68 5.93
N LEU A 176 20.60 37.05 6.30
CA LEU A 176 20.22 35.72 5.82
C LEU A 176 19.99 35.71 4.30
N ALA A 177 19.30 36.71 3.75
CA ALA A 177 19.08 36.82 2.32
C ALA A 177 20.39 37.08 1.53
N MET A 178 21.32 37.87 2.08
CA MET A 178 22.67 38.03 1.50
C MET A 178 23.44 36.72 1.49
N GLN A 179 23.46 35.98 2.61
CA GLN A 179 24.10 34.67 2.68
C GLN A 179 23.49 33.68 1.69
N ALA A 180 22.16 33.66 1.56
CA ALA A 180 21.45 32.82 0.60
C ALA A 180 21.74 33.17 -0.86
N GLY A 181 22.18 34.39 -1.15
CA GLY A 181 22.61 34.84 -2.47
C GLY A 181 24.12 34.79 -2.70
N SER A 182 24.89 34.23 -1.76
CA SER A 182 26.33 33.99 -1.96
C SER A 182 26.56 32.90 -2.99
N ALA A 183 27.70 32.97 -3.68
CA ALA A 183 28.16 31.94 -4.62
C ALA A 183 28.16 30.55 -3.96
N GLN A 184 28.61 30.45 -2.71
CA GLN A 184 28.61 29.20 -1.95
C GLN A 184 27.20 28.63 -1.76
N ALA A 185 26.23 29.45 -1.35
CA ALA A 185 24.85 29.01 -1.16
C ALA A 185 24.17 28.63 -2.48
N ILE A 186 24.47 29.36 -3.56
CA ILE A 186 23.97 29.06 -4.91
C ILE A 186 24.53 27.74 -5.40
N THR A 187 25.84 27.52 -5.29
CA THR A 187 26.52 26.26 -5.61
C THR A 187 25.89 25.08 -4.88
N ALA A 188 25.75 25.18 -3.54
CA ALA A 188 25.13 24.12 -2.75
C ALA A 188 23.69 23.83 -3.21
N LYS A 189 22.95 24.86 -3.65
CA LYS A 189 21.59 24.68 -4.16
C LYS A 189 21.55 24.03 -5.54
N VAL A 190 22.49 24.35 -6.42
CA VAL A 190 22.61 23.70 -7.74
C VAL A 190 22.93 22.23 -7.58
N GLU A 191 23.89 21.87 -6.71
CA GLU A 191 24.21 20.48 -6.39
C GLU A 191 23.00 19.71 -5.84
N ASP A 192 22.27 20.32 -4.89
CA ASP A 192 21.05 19.75 -4.32
C ASP A 192 20.01 19.46 -5.41
N VAL A 193 19.76 20.44 -6.31
CA VAL A 193 18.76 20.32 -7.38
C VAL A 193 19.12 19.25 -8.40
N LEU A 194 20.38 19.17 -8.85
CA LEU A 194 20.79 18.28 -9.93
C LEU A 194 21.04 16.84 -9.45
N LEU A 195 21.65 16.69 -8.28
CA LEU A 195 22.23 15.43 -7.82
C LEU A 195 21.41 14.78 -6.70
N THR A 196 20.80 15.58 -5.82
CA THR A 196 20.32 15.09 -4.51
C THR A 196 18.82 14.84 -4.47
N GLY A 197 18.43 13.73 -3.81
CA GLY A 197 17.04 13.37 -3.57
C GLY A 197 16.42 12.49 -4.66
N ALA A 198 15.38 11.75 -4.30
CA ALA A 198 14.79 10.72 -5.16
C ALA A 198 14.24 11.27 -6.49
N GLU A 199 13.84 12.53 -6.53
CA GLU A 199 13.28 13.20 -7.71
C GLU A 199 14.29 14.12 -8.41
N SER A 200 15.58 14.06 -8.07
CA SER A 200 16.60 14.81 -8.81
C SER A 200 16.62 14.40 -10.28
N PRO A 201 17.03 15.31 -11.19
CA PRO A 201 17.24 15.00 -12.60
C PRO A 201 18.14 13.78 -12.80
N LEU A 202 19.25 13.67 -12.06
CA LEU A 202 20.14 12.50 -12.11
C LEU A 202 19.39 11.21 -11.77
N ASN A 203 18.70 11.16 -10.62
CA ASN A 203 17.99 9.95 -10.20
C ASN A 203 16.83 9.60 -11.13
N SER A 204 16.19 10.60 -11.72
CA SER A 204 15.15 10.41 -12.75
C SER A 204 15.73 9.82 -14.04
N ALA A 205 16.86 10.36 -14.51
CA ALA A 205 17.57 9.87 -15.69
C ALA A 205 18.08 8.44 -15.48
N MET A 206 18.66 8.13 -14.30
CA MET A 206 19.09 6.78 -13.94
C MET A 206 17.96 5.74 -14.03
N ARG A 207 16.74 6.09 -13.59
CA ARG A 207 15.57 5.19 -13.71
C ARG A 207 15.17 4.95 -15.16
N VAL A 208 15.21 5.99 -15.99
CA VAL A 208 14.93 5.87 -17.43
C VAL A 208 15.99 4.99 -18.09
N PHE A 209 17.28 5.22 -17.82
CA PHE A 209 18.38 4.42 -18.35
C PHE A 209 18.22 2.94 -18.02
N ARG A 210 18.07 2.58 -16.74
CA ARG A 210 17.86 1.19 -16.31
C ARG A 210 16.67 0.55 -17.01
N THR A 211 15.56 1.27 -17.12
CA THR A 211 14.33 0.74 -17.71
C THR A 211 14.51 0.47 -19.20
N GLU A 212 15.08 1.42 -19.95
CA GLU A 212 15.18 1.32 -21.41
C GLU A 212 16.35 0.44 -21.87
N ILE A 213 17.48 0.42 -21.15
CA ILE A 213 18.59 -0.52 -21.39
C ILE A 213 18.11 -1.96 -21.20
N ASN A 214 17.39 -2.24 -20.11
CA ASN A 214 16.80 -3.56 -19.91
C ASN A 214 15.80 -3.89 -21.02
N ARG A 215 14.91 -2.95 -21.38
CA ARG A 215 13.93 -3.12 -22.47
C ARG A 215 14.60 -3.48 -23.79
N ALA A 216 15.69 -2.79 -24.18
CA ALA A 216 16.43 -3.08 -25.40
C ALA A 216 16.94 -4.53 -25.43
N HIS A 217 17.60 -4.96 -24.35
CA HIS A 217 18.10 -6.33 -24.23
C HIS A 217 16.98 -7.37 -24.33
N GLY A 218 15.93 -7.26 -23.51
CA GLY A 218 14.89 -8.29 -23.49
C GLY A 218 14.02 -8.30 -24.73
N THR A 219 13.79 -7.14 -25.37
CA THR A 219 13.11 -7.09 -26.68
C THR A 219 13.93 -7.83 -27.74
N ALA A 220 15.23 -7.57 -27.82
CA ALA A 220 16.12 -8.24 -28.75
C ALA A 220 16.16 -9.77 -28.49
N TYR A 221 16.24 -10.15 -27.21
CA TYR A 221 16.22 -11.55 -26.79
C TYR A 221 14.91 -12.25 -27.18
N GLN A 222 13.76 -11.62 -26.98
CA GLN A 222 12.45 -12.18 -27.35
C GLN A 222 12.29 -12.32 -28.86
N MET A 223 12.72 -11.32 -29.64
CA MET A 223 12.73 -11.40 -31.11
C MET A 223 13.62 -12.54 -31.61
N SER A 224 14.80 -12.73 -31.01
CA SER A 224 15.68 -13.86 -31.35
C SER A 224 15.09 -15.20 -30.94
N ALA A 225 14.47 -15.29 -29.76
CA ALA A 225 13.77 -16.48 -29.32
C ALA A 225 12.62 -16.83 -30.27
N GLU A 226 11.82 -15.86 -30.70
CA GLU A 226 10.70 -16.06 -31.64
C GLU A 226 11.16 -16.58 -33.01
N ALA A 227 12.31 -16.14 -33.50
CA ALA A 227 12.86 -16.61 -34.76
C ALA A 227 13.50 -18.00 -34.70
N HIS A 228 13.79 -18.53 -33.50
CA HIS A 228 14.37 -19.86 -33.37
C HIS A 228 13.32 -20.95 -33.61
N PRO A 229 13.53 -21.89 -34.56
CA PRO A 229 12.48 -22.83 -35.00
C PRO A 229 11.97 -23.76 -33.89
N ASP A 230 12.81 -24.06 -32.90
CA ASP A 230 12.45 -24.94 -31.78
C ASP A 230 11.98 -24.21 -30.53
N ALA A 231 11.93 -22.87 -30.54
CA ALA A 231 11.47 -22.11 -29.38
C ALA A 231 9.95 -22.04 -29.34
N VAL A 232 9.35 -22.36 -28.18
CA VAL A 232 7.90 -22.27 -27.97
C VAL A 232 7.49 -20.92 -27.37
N GLY A 233 8.43 -20.23 -26.74
CA GLY A 233 8.15 -19.00 -26.02
C GLY A 233 9.32 -18.56 -25.14
N THR A 234 9.00 -17.71 -24.17
CA THR A 234 9.96 -17.27 -23.15
C THR A 234 9.38 -17.42 -21.75
N ARG A 235 10.22 -17.81 -20.80
CA ARG A 235 9.89 -17.87 -19.38
C ARG A 235 10.20 -16.52 -18.72
N PHE A 236 9.24 -15.99 -17.97
CA PHE A 236 9.42 -14.83 -17.10
C PHE A 236 10.17 -15.27 -15.84
N MET A 237 11.36 -14.71 -15.60
CA MET A 237 12.20 -15.07 -14.47
C MET A 237 12.28 -13.93 -13.45
N LEU A 238 12.11 -14.25 -12.17
CA LEU A 238 12.46 -13.34 -11.09
C LEU A 238 13.98 -13.29 -10.91
N SER A 239 14.51 -12.09 -10.69
CA SER A 239 15.88 -11.96 -10.19
C SER A 239 15.94 -12.42 -8.74
N PRO A 240 17.04 -13.07 -8.31
CA PRO A 240 17.27 -13.39 -6.90
C PRO A 240 17.28 -12.16 -5.97
N ARG A 241 17.39 -10.95 -6.53
CA ARG A 241 17.35 -9.67 -5.81
C ARG A 241 15.96 -9.02 -5.80
N HIS A 242 14.91 -9.73 -6.24
CA HIS A 242 13.55 -9.21 -6.23
C HIS A 242 13.13 -8.88 -4.78
N PRO A 243 12.84 -7.60 -4.47
CA PRO A 243 12.89 -7.10 -3.10
C PRO A 243 11.65 -7.42 -2.26
N ARG A 244 10.50 -7.68 -2.90
CA ARG A 244 9.22 -7.90 -2.23
C ARG A 244 8.27 -8.60 -3.18
N VAL A 245 7.34 -9.39 -2.64
CA VAL A 245 6.28 -10.02 -3.44
C VAL A 245 5.45 -8.96 -4.17
N ASP A 246 5.35 -9.08 -5.48
CA ASP A 246 4.54 -8.22 -6.36
C ASP A 246 3.99 -8.99 -7.57
N ILE A 247 3.47 -8.27 -8.58
CA ILE A 247 2.89 -8.87 -9.79
C ILE A 247 3.87 -9.78 -10.55
N CYS A 248 5.19 -9.56 -10.43
CA CYS A 248 6.20 -10.39 -11.07
C CYS A 248 6.19 -11.82 -10.54
N ASP A 249 5.86 -12.04 -9.26
CA ASP A 249 5.74 -13.38 -8.67
C ASP A 249 4.67 -14.20 -9.35
N MET A 250 3.51 -13.59 -9.62
CA MET A 250 2.46 -14.24 -10.42
C MET A 250 2.99 -14.55 -11.81
N HIS A 251 3.66 -13.59 -12.45
CA HIS A 251 4.14 -13.78 -13.80
C HIS A 251 5.19 -14.87 -13.93
N ALA A 252 6.02 -15.08 -12.92
CA ALA A 252 7.05 -16.12 -12.90
C ALA A 252 6.54 -17.51 -12.50
N ARG A 253 5.47 -17.60 -11.71
CA ARG A 253 5.00 -18.86 -11.10
C ARG A 253 3.73 -19.43 -11.76
N ALA A 254 2.89 -18.60 -12.36
CA ALA A 254 1.62 -19.06 -12.92
C ALA A 254 1.83 -19.79 -14.26
N ASN A 255 1.21 -20.97 -14.43
CA ASN A 255 1.18 -21.70 -15.69
C ASN A 255 -0.07 -21.34 -16.52
N LEU A 256 -0.13 -20.08 -16.99
CA LEU A 256 -1.32 -19.55 -17.67
C LEU A 256 -1.54 -20.10 -19.08
N HIS A 257 -0.50 -20.68 -19.68
CA HIS A 257 -0.49 -21.09 -21.09
C HIS A 257 -0.36 -22.59 -21.30
N GLY A 258 -0.17 -23.39 -20.24
CA GLY A 258 0.07 -24.83 -20.36
C GLY A 258 1.45 -25.15 -20.93
N LEU A 259 2.40 -24.22 -20.81
CA LEU A 259 3.78 -24.35 -21.30
C LEU A 259 4.78 -24.47 -20.13
N GLY A 260 4.27 -24.53 -18.90
CA GLY A 260 5.02 -24.57 -17.65
C GLY A 260 4.95 -23.26 -16.90
N GLU A 261 5.39 -23.29 -15.64
CA GLU A 261 5.38 -22.12 -14.76
C GLU A 261 6.14 -20.93 -15.40
N GLY A 262 5.44 -19.80 -15.48
CA GLY A 262 5.97 -18.56 -16.02
C GLY A 262 6.32 -18.58 -17.50
N VAL A 263 5.94 -19.63 -18.24
CA VAL A 263 6.21 -19.73 -19.68
C VAL A 263 5.08 -19.12 -20.47
N TYR A 264 5.43 -18.14 -21.31
CA TYR A 264 4.50 -17.44 -22.20
C TYR A 264 4.86 -17.72 -23.66
N PRO A 265 3.87 -17.95 -24.52
CA PRO A 265 4.12 -18.01 -25.96
C PRO A 265 4.61 -16.65 -26.46
N HIS A 266 5.23 -16.66 -27.65
CA HIS A 266 5.76 -15.45 -28.29
C HIS A 266 4.71 -14.33 -28.34
N GLY A 267 5.15 -13.10 -28.05
CA GLY A 267 4.28 -11.91 -27.99
C GLY A 267 3.29 -11.84 -26.81
N LYS A 268 3.24 -12.83 -25.90
CA LYS A 268 2.34 -12.80 -24.72
C LYS A 268 3.05 -12.60 -23.38
N ASN A 269 4.37 -12.68 -23.36
CA ASN A 269 5.13 -12.50 -22.13
C ASN A 269 4.93 -11.06 -21.58
N PRO A 270 4.48 -10.90 -20.33
CA PRO A 270 4.17 -9.59 -19.75
C PRO A 270 5.41 -8.82 -19.29
N TRP A 271 6.61 -9.32 -19.59
CA TRP A 271 7.85 -8.64 -19.30
C TRP A 271 8.04 -7.38 -20.20
N PRO A 272 8.52 -6.26 -19.64
CA PRO A 272 8.66 -5.98 -18.22
C PRO A 272 7.29 -5.69 -17.57
N ALA A 273 7.04 -6.23 -16.37
CA ALA A 273 5.74 -6.08 -15.72
C ALA A 273 5.53 -4.72 -15.04
N HIS A 274 6.61 -4.03 -14.67
CA HIS A 274 6.61 -2.69 -14.08
C HIS A 274 7.95 -1.98 -14.35
N PRO A 275 8.02 -0.64 -14.18
CA PRO A 275 9.28 0.11 -14.28
C PRO A 275 10.32 -0.40 -13.28
N ASN A 276 11.61 -0.22 -13.60
CA ASN A 276 12.74 -0.67 -12.77
C ASN A 276 12.65 -2.16 -12.36
N THR A 277 12.01 -3.01 -13.16
CA THR A 277 11.96 -4.44 -12.87
C THR A 277 13.34 -5.06 -12.95
N LEU A 278 13.62 -6.00 -12.03
CA LEU A 278 14.82 -6.84 -12.05
C LEU A 278 14.57 -8.18 -12.75
N SER A 279 13.33 -8.43 -13.18
CA SER A 279 12.98 -9.65 -13.89
C SER A 279 13.63 -9.69 -15.26
N PHE A 280 13.85 -10.90 -15.77
CA PHE A 280 14.41 -11.13 -17.09
C PHE A 280 13.69 -12.29 -17.77
N VAL A 281 14.01 -12.53 -19.04
CA VAL A 281 13.40 -13.59 -19.84
C VAL A 281 14.46 -14.60 -20.29
N ILE A 282 14.04 -15.86 -20.40
CA ILE A 282 14.84 -16.94 -20.98
C ILE A 282 14.01 -17.70 -22.01
N VAL A 283 14.65 -18.21 -23.07
CA VAL A 283 13.97 -19.04 -24.07
C VAL A 283 13.57 -20.37 -23.47
N VAL A 284 12.43 -20.89 -23.94
CA VAL A 284 11.97 -22.26 -23.67
C VAL A 284 11.80 -22.97 -25.01
N PHE A 285 12.36 -24.18 -25.13
CA PHE A 285 12.25 -25.01 -26.32
C PHE A 285 11.08 -26.00 -26.24
N LYS A 286 10.62 -26.46 -27.40
CA LYS A 286 9.45 -27.36 -27.53
C LYS A 286 9.59 -28.65 -26.72
N ASP A 287 10.78 -29.22 -26.67
CA ASP A 287 11.11 -30.46 -25.95
C ASP A 287 11.16 -30.29 -24.43
N GLU A 288 11.16 -29.06 -23.92
CA GLU A 288 11.07 -28.77 -22.49
C GLU A 288 9.63 -28.75 -21.96
N VAL A 289 8.64 -28.69 -22.84
CA VAL A 289 7.22 -28.66 -22.44
C VAL A 289 6.75 -30.08 -22.18
N THR A 290 6.37 -30.36 -20.94
CA THR A 290 5.94 -31.69 -20.50
C THR A 290 4.43 -31.87 -20.60
N PRO A 291 3.91 -33.11 -20.66
CA PRO A 291 2.48 -33.37 -20.54
C PRO A 291 1.87 -32.83 -19.23
N GLN A 292 2.65 -32.79 -18.15
CA GLN A 292 2.26 -32.22 -16.87
C GLN A 292 2.06 -30.70 -16.96
N ASP A 293 2.91 -30.00 -17.72
CA ASP A 293 2.73 -28.57 -17.98
C ASP A 293 1.43 -28.29 -18.72
N VAL A 294 1.10 -29.11 -19.72
CA VAL A 294 -0.14 -28.97 -20.50
C VAL A 294 -1.36 -29.24 -19.62
N ALA A 295 -1.34 -30.32 -18.83
CA ALA A 295 -2.42 -30.69 -17.92
C ALA A 295 -2.58 -29.69 -16.75
N GLY A 296 -1.48 -29.08 -16.31
CA GLY A 296 -1.42 -28.13 -15.19
C GLY A 296 -1.72 -26.68 -15.58
N LYS A 297 -2.34 -26.43 -16.74
CA LYS A 297 -2.72 -25.07 -17.14
C LYS A 297 -3.72 -24.46 -16.16
N GLN A 298 -3.46 -23.23 -15.74
CA GLN A 298 -4.26 -22.49 -14.76
C GLN A 298 -4.87 -21.22 -15.36
N THR A 299 -6.02 -20.80 -14.82
CA THR A 299 -6.46 -19.40 -14.94
C THR A 299 -5.74 -18.52 -13.92
N VAL A 300 -5.86 -17.19 -14.08
CA VAL A 300 -5.30 -16.23 -13.11
C VAL A 300 -5.95 -16.43 -11.74
N GLU A 301 -7.27 -16.65 -11.71
CA GLU A 301 -8.04 -16.89 -10.50
C GLU A 301 -7.60 -18.17 -9.79
N GLN A 302 -7.49 -19.28 -10.53
CA GLN A 302 -7.01 -20.56 -10.00
C GLN A 302 -5.62 -20.44 -9.38
N PHE A 303 -4.70 -19.71 -10.04
CA PHE A 303 -3.40 -19.43 -9.45
C PHE A 303 -3.53 -18.64 -8.15
N LEU A 304 -4.26 -17.52 -8.15
CA LEU A 304 -4.43 -16.65 -6.97
C LEU A 304 -5.12 -17.34 -5.79
N GLU A 305 -5.99 -18.32 -6.03
CA GLU A 305 -6.57 -19.18 -4.99
C GLU A 305 -5.52 -20.01 -4.24
N THR A 306 -4.45 -20.43 -4.92
CA THR A 306 -3.34 -21.19 -4.30
C THR A 306 -2.35 -20.32 -3.54
N VAL A 307 -2.37 -19.00 -3.75
CA VAL A 307 -1.40 -18.08 -3.14
C VAL A 307 -1.86 -17.67 -1.73
N PRO A 308 -1.01 -17.80 -0.68
CA PRO A 308 -1.33 -17.32 0.66
C PRO A 308 -1.74 -15.84 0.66
N ARG A 309 -2.70 -15.48 1.50
CA ARG A 309 -3.31 -14.13 1.51
C ARG A 309 -2.29 -12.99 1.56
N GLU A 310 -1.24 -13.10 2.39
CA GLU A 310 -0.18 -12.10 2.49
C GLU A 310 0.55 -11.89 1.15
N GLN A 311 0.95 -12.98 0.49
CA GLN A 311 1.59 -12.92 -0.82
C GLN A 311 0.64 -12.41 -1.90
N ARG A 312 -0.63 -12.82 -1.85
CA ARG A 312 -1.68 -12.34 -2.77
C ARG A 312 -1.92 -10.84 -2.61
N GLN A 313 -1.83 -10.31 -1.39
CA GLN A 313 -1.84 -8.87 -1.15
C GLN A 313 -0.60 -8.17 -1.72
N GLY A 314 0.57 -8.82 -1.73
CA GLY A 314 1.75 -8.32 -2.46
C GLY A 314 1.49 -8.20 -3.97
N ILE A 315 0.93 -9.26 -4.57
CA ILE A 315 0.61 -9.34 -6.02
C ILE A 315 -0.46 -8.32 -6.43
N LEU A 316 -1.58 -8.28 -5.69
CA LEU A 316 -2.77 -7.50 -6.08
C LEU A 316 -2.81 -6.11 -5.43
N GLY A 317 -2.14 -5.91 -4.31
CA GLY A 317 -2.46 -4.82 -3.37
C GLY A 317 -3.72 -5.12 -2.56
N LYS A 318 -3.82 -4.49 -1.38
CA LYS A 318 -4.88 -4.74 -0.39
C LYS A 318 -6.30 -4.70 -0.97
N ASN A 319 -6.64 -3.63 -1.69
CA ASN A 319 -8.01 -3.42 -2.18
C ASN A 319 -8.41 -4.43 -3.27
N LYS A 320 -7.50 -4.78 -4.19
CA LYS A 320 -7.80 -5.79 -5.21
C LYS A 320 -7.84 -7.20 -4.62
N ASN A 321 -7.03 -7.49 -3.59
CA ASN A 321 -7.15 -8.74 -2.85
C ASN A 321 -8.51 -8.88 -2.18
N GLU A 322 -9.02 -7.82 -1.58
CA GLU A 322 -10.38 -7.81 -1.01
C GLU A 322 -11.43 -8.06 -2.11
N ALA A 323 -11.37 -7.34 -3.23
CA ALA A 323 -12.28 -7.59 -4.37
C ALA A 323 -12.19 -9.03 -4.91
N PHE A 324 -10.99 -9.63 -4.90
CA PHE A 324 -10.80 -11.04 -5.26
C PHE A 324 -11.46 -12.00 -4.26
N GLU A 325 -11.28 -11.77 -2.95
CA GLU A 325 -11.91 -12.54 -1.88
C GLU A 325 -13.45 -12.45 -1.92
N ALA A 326 -14.00 -11.35 -2.45
CA ALA A 326 -15.43 -11.17 -2.68
C ALA A 326 -15.95 -11.80 -4.00
N GLY A 327 -15.07 -12.37 -4.83
CA GLY A 327 -15.44 -12.89 -6.16
C GLY A 327 -15.76 -11.81 -7.21
N GLU A 328 -15.34 -10.56 -6.96
CA GLU A 328 -15.64 -9.40 -7.81
C GLU A 328 -14.49 -9.05 -8.76
N LEU A 329 -13.28 -9.59 -8.53
CA LEU A 329 -12.09 -9.33 -9.36
C LEU A 329 -11.93 -10.38 -10.46
N SER A 330 -12.06 -9.97 -11.73
CA SER A 330 -11.74 -10.83 -12.89
C SER A 330 -10.28 -10.72 -13.34
N ALA A 331 -9.78 -11.70 -14.11
CA ALA A 331 -8.43 -11.72 -14.66
C ALA A 331 -8.01 -10.40 -15.36
N GLY A 332 -8.91 -9.78 -16.13
CA GLY A 332 -8.65 -8.52 -16.82
C GLY A 332 -8.48 -7.32 -15.88
N MET A 333 -8.93 -7.42 -14.63
CA MET A 333 -8.79 -6.38 -13.61
C MET A 333 -7.47 -6.46 -12.85
N VAL A 334 -6.78 -7.61 -12.87
CA VAL A 334 -5.53 -7.83 -12.10
C VAL A 334 -4.45 -6.81 -12.47
N LYS A 335 -4.31 -6.49 -13.76
CA LYS A 335 -3.33 -5.49 -14.24
C LYS A 335 -3.87 -4.04 -14.22
N SER A 336 -5.15 -3.85 -13.93
CA SER A 336 -5.77 -2.52 -13.93
C SER A 336 -5.42 -1.76 -12.64
N ARG A 337 -5.40 -0.41 -12.73
CA ARG A 337 -5.29 0.44 -11.54
C ARG A 337 -6.52 0.28 -10.68
N TRP A 338 -6.37 0.39 -9.36
CA TRP A 338 -7.49 0.22 -8.44
C TRP A 338 -8.68 1.14 -8.75
N LYS A 339 -8.43 2.40 -9.11
CA LYS A 339 -9.48 3.36 -9.50
C LYS A 339 -10.35 2.82 -10.65
N ASP A 340 -9.71 2.21 -11.65
CA ASP A 340 -10.39 1.66 -12.84
C ASP A 340 -11.15 0.37 -12.49
N VAL A 341 -10.61 -0.45 -11.59
CA VAL A 341 -11.30 -1.63 -11.04
C VAL A 341 -12.54 -1.21 -10.25
N GLN A 342 -12.38 -0.25 -9.33
CA GLN A 342 -13.45 0.28 -8.49
C GLN A 342 -14.61 0.84 -9.33
N ALA A 343 -14.31 1.53 -10.43
CA ALA A 343 -15.34 2.02 -11.35
C ALA A 343 -16.14 0.89 -12.01
N ARG A 344 -15.54 -0.29 -12.23
CA ARG A 344 -16.19 -1.45 -12.87
C ARG A 344 -17.02 -2.27 -11.88
N ILE A 345 -16.51 -2.50 -10.67
CA ILE A 345 -17.21 -3.31 -9.64
C ILE A 345 -18.23 -2.50 -8.84
N GLY A 346 -18.22 -1.17 -8.98
CA GLY A 346 -19.09 -0.26 -8.24
C GLY A 346 -18.65 -0.05 -6.77
N PRO A 347 -19.40 0.73 -5.98
CA PRO A 347 -19.16 0.83 -4.55
C PRO A 347 -19.34 -0.55 -3.88
N ARG A 348 -18.38 -0.97 -3.04
CA ARG A 348 -18.33 -2.27 -2.33
C ARG A 348 -19.72 -2.75 -1.90
N HIS A 349 -20.11 -3.95 -2.32
CA HIS A 349 -21.43 -4.52 -2.02
C HIS A 349 -21.67 -4.56 -0.50
N ASP A 350 -22.77 -3.98 -0.04
CA ASP A 350 -23.11 -3.94 1.39
C ASP A 350 -23.68 -5.30 1.82
N LEU A 351 -22.80 -6.18 2.32
CA LEU A 351 -23.13 -7.55 2.76
C LEU A 351 -23.93 -7.62 4.07
N ARG A 352 -24.28 -6.47 4.66
CA ARG A 352 -25.07 -6.42 5.90
C ARG A 352 -26.49 -6.89 5.65
N ASP A 353 -27.07 -7.56 6.63
CA ASP A 353 -28.48 -7.95 6.54
C ASP A 353 -29.41 -6.72 6.56
N GLN A 354 -30.68 -6.90 6.17
CA GLN A 354 -31.64 -5.80 6.01
C GLN A 354 -31.75 -4.90 7.25
N VAL A 355 -31.81 -5.48 8.45
CA VAL A 355 -31.98 -4.71 9.70
C VAL A 355 -30.70 -3.94 10.01
N THR A 356 -29.54 -4.55 9.80
CA THR A 356 -28.25 -3.88 10.01
C THR A 356 -28.08 -2.72 9.03
N ARG A 357 -28.42 -2.91 7.74
CA ARG A 357 -28.42 -1.83 6.73
C ARG A 357 -29.40 -0.71 7.04
N GLN A 358 -30.51 -1.02 7.70
CA GLN A 358 -31.52 -0.03 8.04
C GLN A 358 -31.14 0.81 9.27
N PHE A 359 -30.50 0.21 10.28
CA PHE A 359 -30.37 0.83 11.61
C PHE A 359 -28.94 1.00 12.13
N PHE A 360 -27.89 0.56 11.43
CA PHE A 360 -26.51 0.64 11.97
C PHE A 360 -25.55 1.28 10.96
N ASN A 361 -25.81 2.53 10.60
CA ASN A 361 -25.03 3.32 9.63
C ASN A 361 -24.38 4.56 10.25
N GLN A 362 -24.25 4.59 11.59
CA GLN A 362 -23.63 5.67 12.35
C GLN A 362 -24.36 7.02 12.22
N ARG A 363 -25.66 7.00 11.88
CA ARG A 363 -26.51 8.20 11.78
C ARG A 363 -27.07 8.58 13.15
N VAL A 364 -26.18 8.98 14.05
CA VAL A 364 -26.52 9.40 15.42
C VAL A 364 -26.41 10.91 15.57
N SER A 365 -26.90 11.47 16.67
CA SER A 365 -26.70 12.87 17.05
C SER A 365 -26.06 12.98 18.43
N PHE A 366 -25.27 14.04 18.64
CA PHE A 366 -24.66 14.39 19.93
C PHE A 366 -25.21 15.77 20.33
N PRO A 367 -26.31 15.82 21.12
CA PRO A 367 -27.00 17.08 21.41
C PRO A 367 -26.14 18.13 22.08
N ASP A 368 -25.21 17.71 22.96
CA ASP A 368 -24.31 18.60 23.70
C ASP A 368 -22.97 18.84 22.97
N GLY A 369 -22.90 18.47 21.69
CA GLY A 369 -21.66 18.49 20.92
C GLY A 369 -20.82 17.23 21.09
N VAL A 370 -19.77 17.13 20.27
CA VAL A 370 -18.80 16.02 20.32
C VAL A 370 -17.62 16.49 21.17
N PRO A 371 -17.41 15.94 22.37
CA PRO A 371 -16.31 16.29 23.25
C PRO A 371 -15.01 15.72 22.68
N ASP A 372 -13.92 16.37 23.07
CA ASP A 372 -12.57 15.90 22.83
C ASP A 372 -12.23 14.81 23.85
N ILE A 373 -12.66 13.58 23.57
CA ILE A 373 -12.32 12.41 24.39
C ILE A 373 -11.22 11.62 23.68
N ALA A 374 -10.09 11.51 24.37
CA ALA A 374 -9.02 10.63 23.97
C ALA A 374 -9.06 9.32 24.78
N ILE A 375 -9.06 8.18 24.07
CA ILE A 375 -8.91 6.85 24.68
C ILE A 375 -7.55 6.30 24.23
N GLY A 376 -6.71 5.92 25.18
CA GLY A 376 -5.33 5.49 24.90
C GLY A 376 -4.46 6.58 24.25
N GLY A 377 -4.73 7.85 24.55
CA GLY A 377 -4.01 9.01 23.98
C GLY A 377 -4.42 9.40 22.56
N LYS A 378 -5.46 8.78 21.99
CA LYS A 378 -5.97 9.10 20.65
C LYS A 378 -7.40 9.66 20.74
N PRO A 379 -7.69 10.82 20.13
CA PRO A 379 -9.04 11.37 20.08
C PRO A 379 -9.96 10.42 19.31
N LEU A 380 -11.14 10.15 19.84
CA LEU A 380 -12.14 9.34 19.16
C LEU A 380 -12.92 10.17 18.14
N THR A 381 -13.12 9.60 16.95
CA THR A 381 -14.02 10.20 15.96
C THR A 381 -15.48 9.97 16.35
N ARG A 382 -16.37 10.78 15.77
CA ARG A 382 -17.83 10.62 15.89
C ARG A 382 -18.28 9.19 15.59
N ASP A 383 -17.77 8.61 14.51
CA ASP A 383 -18.13 7.27 14.06
C ASP A 383 -17.62 6.19 15.02
N GLN A 384 -16.40 6.36 15.55
CA GLN A 384 -15.84 5.46 16.56
C GLN A 384 -16.70 5.48 17.83
N MET A 385 -17.13 6.66 18.30
CA MET A 385 -18.02 6.77 19.46
C MET A 385 -19.40 6.14 19.21
N ALA A 386 -19.99 6.38 18.04
CA ALA A 386 -21.28 5.77 17.67
C ALA A 386 -21.19 4.24 17.67
N ARG A 387 -20.11 3.67 17.11
CA ARG A 387 -19.90 2.22 17.08
C ARG A 387 -19.55 1.64 18.45
N LEU A 388 -18.71 2.32 19.24
CA LEU A 388 -18.37 1.90 20.61
C LEU A 388 -19.59 1.92 21.55
N ALA A 389 -20.53 2.83 21.32
CA ALA A 389 -21.84 2.83 21.99
C ALA A 389 -22.76 1.69 21.53
N GLY A 390 -22.47 1.04 20.40
CA GLY A 390 -23.41 0.16 19.70
C GLY A 390 -24.68 0.90 19.27
N ALA A 391 -24.60 2.21 19.04
CA ALA A 391 -25.76 3.08 18.89
C ALA A 391 -26.41 2.89 17.51
N PRO A 392 -27.73 2.62 17.46
CA PRO A 392 -28.47 2.57 16.20
C PRO A 392 -28.71 3.96 15.62
N ASP A 393 -29.00 4.01 14.32
CA ASP A 393 -29.39 5.21 13.59
C ASP A 393 -30.61 5.88 14.25
N GLY A 394 -30.55 7.21 14.38
CA GLY A 394 -31.53 8.01 15.11
C GLY A 394 -31.27 8.10 16.61
N ALA A 395 -30.23 7.44 17.14
CA ALA A 395 -29.89 7.57 18.55
C ALA A 395 -29.30 8.95 18.90
N ARG A 396 -29.63 9.42 20.10
CA ARG A 396 -29.01 10.60 20.73
C ARG A 396 -27.99 10.09 21.75
N ILE A 397 -26.74 10.53 21.61
CA ILE A 397 -25.64 10.11 22.49
C ILE A 397 -25.21 11.31 23.32
N TYR A 398 -25.16 11.12 24.63
CA TYR A 398 -24.69 12.08 25.60
C TYR A 398 -23.46 11.52 26.31
N PHE A 399 -22.62 12.42 26.79
CA PHE A 399 -21.50 12.05 27.63
C PHE A 399 -21.97 12.12 29.07
N SER A 400 -21.83 11.00 29.76
CA SER A 400 -22.28 10.86 31.14
C SER A 400 -21.12 10.39 31.99
N ARG A 401 -21.29 10.54 33.31
CA ARG A 401 -20.49 9.84 34.30
C ARG A 401 -21.38 8.85 35.02
N TYR A 402 -20.94 7.61 35.10
CA TYR A 402 -21.62 6.57 35.87
C TYR A 402 -20.77 6.26 37.10
N GLY A 403 -21.15 6.84 38.24
CA GLY A 403 -20.23 7.02 39.36
C GLY A 403 -19.05 7.91 38.94
N ASP A 404 -17.83 7.45 39.21
CA ASP A 404 -16.60 8.16 38.82
C ASP A 404 -16.09 7.81 37.42
N ARG A 405 -16.75 6.89 36.71
CA ARG A 405 -16.31 6.44 35.38
C ARG A 405 -16.90 7.31 34.27
N PRO A 406 -16.09 7.83 33.33
CA PRO A 406 -16.60 8.49 32.15
C PRO A 406 -17.34 7.48 31.26
N GLY A 407 -18.37 7.93 30.55
CA GLY A 407 -19.23 7.02 29.82
C GLY A 407 -20.09 7.68 28.76
N LEU A 408 -20.90 6.85 28.11
CA LEU A 408 -21.87 7.22 27.08
C LEU A 408 -23.26 6.83 27.53
N GLU A 409 -24.17 7.79 27.52
CA GLU A 409 -25.62 7.57 27.64
C GLU A 409 -26.25 7.64 26.25
N ILE A 410 -27.08 6.65 25.91
CA ILE A 410 -27.66 6.50 24.58
C ILE A 410 -29.17 6.43 24.74
N GLU A 411 -29.86 7.40 24.14
CA GLU A 411 -31.30 7.40 23.98
C GLU A 411 -31.69 6.92 22.58
N HIS A 412 -32.69 6.06 22.51
CA HIS A 412 -33.27 5.61 21.25
C HIS A 412 -34.74 5.18 21.46
N PRO A 413 -35.65 5.39 20.49
CA PRO A 413 -37.06 4.98 20.63
C PRO A 413 -37.28 3.50 20.98
N PHE A 414 -36.34 2.61 20.60
CA PHE A 414 -36.38 1.19 20.92
C PHE A 414 -35.89 0.83 22.33
N TYR A 415 -35.36 1.79 23.09
CA TYR A 415 -34.91 1.54 24.46
C TYR A 415 -36.03 1.87 25.46
N LYS A 416 -36.15 1.06 26.52
CA LYS A 416 -37.10 1.29 27.63
C LYS A 416 -36.64 2.42 28.55
N ALA A 417 -35.32 2.59 28.68
CA ALA A 417 -34.65 3.68 29.38
C ALA A 417 -33.35 4.00 28.61
N PRO A 418 -32.72 5.17 28.84
CA PRO A 418 -31.40 5.43 28.33
C PRO A 418 -30.45 4.27 28.69
N SER A 419 -29.66 3.87 27.71
CA SER A 419 -28.69 2.78 27.88
C SER A 419 -27.34 3.40 28.22
N HIS A 420 -26.57 2.77 29.10
CA HIS A 420 -25.34 3.34 29.65
C HIS A 420 -24.13 2.42 29.41
N ARG A 421 -22.99 3.04 29.10
CA ARG A 421 -21.67 2.38 29.04
C ARG A 421 -20.66 3.23 29.76
N SER A 422 -19.77 2.61 30.50
CA SER A 422 -18.70 3.29 31.22
C SER A 422 -17.34 2.75 30.82
N PHE A 423 -16.32 3.60 30.85
CA PHE A 423 -14.95 3.26 30.51
C PHE A 423 -14.11 3.21 31.77
N PHE A 424 -13.18 2.27 31.84
CA PHE A 424 -12.27 2.12 32.97
C PHE A 424 -10.89 1.63 32.51
N ARG A 425 -9.89 1.76 33.39
CA ARG A 425 -8.58 1.13 33.18
C ARG A 425 -8.57 -0.23 33.86
N THR A 426 -8.13 -1.25 33.14
CA THR A 426 -7.94 -2.59 33.70
C THR A 426 -6.70 -2.63 34.60
N ASP A 427 -6.61 -3.63 35.47
CA ASP A 427 -5.52 -3.75 36.46
C ASP A 427 -4.12 -3.88 35.83
N ASP A 428 -4.06 -4.40 34.59
CA ASP A 428 -2.85 -4.49 33.76
C ASP A 428 -2.53 -3.19 32.99
N GLY A 429 -3.25 -2.11 33.27
CA GLY A 429 -3.07 -0.79 32.64
C GLY A 429 -3.76 -0.61 31.29
N GLY A 430 -4.45 -1.65 30.78
CA GLY A 430 -5.25 -1.63 29.56
C GLY A 430 -6.58 -0.87 29.70
N LEU A 431 -7.40 -0.96 28.65
CA LEU A 431 -8.70 -0.28 28.55
C LEU A 431 -9.85 -1.29 28.66
N GLY A 432 -10.81 -0.99 29.54
CA GLY A 432 -12.02 -1.78 29.75
C GLY A 432 -13.28 -0.96 29.45
N LEU A 433 -14.29 -1.65 28.95
CA LEU A 433 -15.64 -1.12 28.70
C LEU A 433 -16.62 -1.84 29.63
N SER A 434 -17.57 -1.14 30.24
CA SER A 434 -18.67 -1.76 30.97
C SER A 434 -19.99 -1.42 30.30
N ASN A 435 -20.89 -2.39 30.22
CA ASN A 435 -22.28 -2.17 29.81
C ASN A 435 -23.16 -2.09 31.05
N ASP A 436 -23.38 -0.86 31.54
CA ASP A 436 -24.07 -0.64 32.81
C ASP A 436 -25.59 -0.84 32.70
N LEU A 437 -26.21 -0.52 31.54
CA LEU A 437 -27.65 -0.75 31.33
C LEU A 437 -28.00 -0.90 29.84
N LEU A 438 -28.77 -1.93 29.50
CA LEU A 438 -29.44 -2.07 28.21
C LEU A 438 -30.81 -2.71 28.38
N MET A 439 -31.87 -1.96 28.08
CA MET A 439 -33.25 -2.47 28.09
C MET A 439 -33.96 -2.14 26.78
N LEU A 440 -34.35 -3.17 26.04
CA LEU A 440 -35.07 -3.00 24.77
C LEU A 440 -36.59 -3.11 24.97
N LYS A 441 -37.36 -2.29 24.24
CA LYS A 441 -38.81 -2.42 24.08
C LYS A 441 -39.08 -3.61 23.15
N SER A 442 -39.39 -4.77 23.72
CA SER A 442 -39.52 -6.04 22.98
C SER A 442 -40.62 -6.05 21.92
N ASP A 443 -41.61 -5.16 22.06
CA ASP A 443 -42.71 -4.93 21.12
C ASP A 443 -42.32 -4.03 19.94
N LYS A 444 -41.22 -3.26 20.04
CA LYS A 444 -40.80 -2.28 19.03
C LYS A 444 -39.44 -2.59 18.39
N ALA A 445 -38.51 -3.15 19.16
CA ALA A 445 -37.16 -3.43 18.67
C ALA A 445 -37.18 -4.65 17.72
N PRO A 446 -36.52 -4.56 16.54
CA PRO A 446 -36.41 -5.70 15.63
C PRO A 446 -35.79 -6.95 16.29
N LYS A 447 -36.11 -8.14 15.75
CA LYS A 447 -35.53 -9.38 16.25
C LYS A 447 -33.99 -9.37 16.12
N GLY A 448 -33.30 -9.71 17.20
CA GLY A 448 -31.83 -9.73 17.24
C GLY A 448 -31.17 -8.36 17.31
N PHE A 449 -31.92 -7.30 17.64
CA PHE A 449 -31.37 -5.93 17.74
C PHE A 449 -30.29 -5.81 18.82
N GLY A 450 -30.50 -6.42 20.00
CA GLY A 450 -29.49 -6.44 21.07
C GLY A 450 -28.16 -7.09 20.67
N LEU A 451 -28.21 -8.15 19.86
CA LEU A 451 -27.02 -8.80 19.33
C LEU A 451 -26.28 -7.92 18.31
N ARG A 452 -26.99 -7.10 17.53
CA ARG A 452 -26.37 -6.11 16.63
C ARG A 452 -25.70 -4.98 17.39
N ILE A 453 -26.38 -4.42 18.40
CA ILE A 453 -25.81 -3.41 19.32
C ILE A 453 -24.50 -3.94 19.90
N PHE A 454 -24.54 -5.13 20.50
CA PHE A 454 -23.37 -5.71 21.15
C PHE A 454 -22.27 -6.07 20.16
N GLY A 455 -22.58 -6.69 19.03
CA GLY A 455 -21.57 -7.08 18.05
C GLY A 455 -20.88 -5.86 17.41
N THR A 456 -21.62 -4.79 17.09
CA THR A 456 -21.04 -3.53 16.61
C THR A 456 -20.13 -2.89 17.66
N GLN A 457 -20.54 -2.92 18.94
CA GLN A 457 -19.73 -2.45 20.06
C GLN A 457 -18.47 -3.27 20.24
N ALA A 458 -18.55 -4.60 20.24
CA ALA A 458 -17.40 -5.49 20.45
C ALA A 458 -16.35 -5.32 19.34
N GLN A 459 -16.78 -5.19 18.08
CA GLN A 459 -15.87 -4.88 16.96
C GLN A 459 -15.15 -3.55 17.17
N ALA A 460 -15.88 -2.49 17.52
CA ALA A 460 -15.28 -1.17 17.73
C ALA A 460 -14.36 -1.14 18.97
N ALA A 461 -14.74 -1.82 20.05
CA ALA A 461 -13.92 -1.92 21.25
C ALA A 461 -12.58 -2.61 20.95
N GLN A 462 -12.60 -3.73 20.20
CA GLN A 462 -11.37 -4.41 19.77
C GLN A 462 -10.50 -3.52 18.87
N GLU A 463 -11.09 -2.86 17.86
CA GLU A 463 -10.38 -1.92 16.96
C GLU A 463 -9.71 -0.76 17.73
N LEU A 464 -10.31 -0.34 18.83
CA LEU A 464 -9.81 0.75 19.69
C LEU A 464 -8.87 0.24 20.81
N GLY A 465 -8.55 -1.05 20.84
CA GLY A 465 -7.59 -1.63 21.78
C GLY A 465 -8.14 -1.92 23.18
N PHE A 466 -9.46 -1.97 23.36
CA PHE A 466 -10.06 -2.45 24.61
C PHE A 466 -9.77 -3.95 24.79
N LYS A 467 -9.52 -4.35 26.03
CA LYS A 467 -9.16 -5.73 26.39
C LYS A 467 -10.37 -6.59 26.75
N ARG A 468 -11.38 -5.99 27.39
CA ARG A 468 -12.60 -6.70 27.79
C ARG A 468 -13.81 -5.79 27.88
N ILE A 469 -15.00 -6.40 27.79
CA ILE A 469 -16.27 -5.77 28.12
C ILE A 469 -16.85 -6.44 29.38
N GLU A 470 -17.03 -5.68 30.45
CA GLU A 470 -17.67 -6.12 31.70
C GLU A 470 -19.18 -5.94 31.62
N ILE A 471 -19.93 -6.93 32.12
CA ILE A 471 -21.38 -6.96 32.03
C ILE A 471 -21.97 -7.60 33.30
N TYR A 472 -22.82 -6.85 34.02
CA TYR A 472 -23.68 -7.46 35.03
C TYR A 472 -24.89 -8.12 34.36
N ALA A 473 -24.86 -9.44 34.25
CA ALA A 473 -25.87 -10.21 33.55
C ALA A 473 -27.10 -10.45 34.44
N ALA A 474 -27.95 -9.42 34.62
CA ALA A 474 -29.06 -9.43 35.56
C ALA A 474 -30.19 -10.43 35.22
N ARG A 475 -30.79 -11.04 36.26
CA ARG A 475 -32.05 -11.79 36.25
C ARG A 475 -33.07 -11.10 37.16
N SER A 476 -34.21 -10.71 36.59
CA SER A 476 -35.38 -10.20 37.34
C SER A 476 -36.67 -10.43 36.54
N SER A 477 -37.82 -9.97 37.04
CA SER A 477 -39.09 -10.02 36.30
C SER A 477 -39.07 -9.22 34.98
N ASN A 478 -38.20 -8.20 34.88
CA ASN A 478 -38.07 -7.33 33.71
C ASN A 478 -36.71 -7.46 32.98
N MET A 479 -35.76 -8.25 33.51
CA MET A 479 -34.42 -8.43 32.96
C MET A 479 -34.12 -9.91 32.67
N ASN A 480 -33.61 -10.17 31.47
CA ASN A 480 -33.18 -11.51 31.03
C ASN A 480 -31.68 -11.55 30.67
N GLY A 481 -30.91 -10.58 31.15
CA GLY A 481 -29.48 -10.42 30.87
C GLY A 481 -28.67 -11.68 31.21
N TYR A 482 -28.97 -12.33 32.34
CA TYR A 482 -28.32 -13.56 32.79
C TYR A 482 -28.30 -14.66 31.72
N HIS A 483 -29.32 -14.71 30.84
CA HIS A 483 -29.44 -15.70 29.79
C HIS A 483 -29.04 -15.16 28.40
N ALA A 484 -29.21 -13.86 28.17
CA ALA A 484 -28.89 -13.24 26.88
C ALA A 484 -27.38 -13.01 26.70
N TRP A 485 -26.70 -12.44 27.68
CA TRP A 485 -25.29 -12.07 27.58
C TRP A 485 -24.35 -13.27 27.40
N PRO A 486 -24.55 -14.41 28.09
CA PRO A 486 -23.71 -15.59 27.85
C PRO A 486 -23.87 -16.15 26.45
N GLN A 487 -25.08 -16.08 25.87
CA GLN A 487 -25.26 -16.47 24.48
C GLN A 487 -24.44 -15.57 23.55
N TYR A 488 -24.29 -14.29 23.87
CA TYR A 488 -23.48 -13.35 23.08
C TYR A 488 -21.97 -13.52 23.29
N GLY A 489 -21.54 -14.39 24.20
CA GLY A 489 -20.13 -14.67 24.47
C GLY A 489 -19.61 -14.15 25.81
N ALA A 490 -20.45 -13.52 26.64
CA ALA A 490 -20.02 -13.09 27.97
C ALA A 490 -19.81 -14.29 28.89
N ASN A 491 -18.62 -14.44 29.46
CA ASN A 491 -18.23 -15.60 30.25
C ASN A 491 -18.07 -15.27 31.73
N ALA A 492 -18.25 -16.29 32.56
CA ALA A 492 -17.93 -16.30 33.98
C ALA A 492 -17.76 -17.77 34.42
N ASP A 493 -16.88 -18.01 35.39
CA ASP A 493 -16.78 -19.32 36.03
C ASP A 493 -18.11 -19.68 36.71
N LEU A 494 -18.51 -20.95 36.63
CA LEU A 494 -19.71 -21.43 37.29
C LEU A 494 -19.48 -21.50 38.80
N PRO A 495 -20.27 -20.76 39.62
CA PRO A 495 -20.05 -20.81 41.06
C PRO A 495 -20.49 -22.16 41.63
N GLU A 496 -19.92 -22.54 42.77
CA GLU A 496 -20.08 -23.88 43.34
C GLU A 496 -21.55 -24.32 43.50
N LYS A 497 -22.44 -23.37 43.84
CA LYS A 497 -23.89 -23.60 43.96
C LYS A 497 -24.56 -24.05 42.64
N ILE A 498 -23.98 -23.70 41.50
CA ILE A 498 -24.45 -24.14 40.17
C ILE A 498 -23.79 -25.46 39.80
N LEU A 499 -22.47 -25.60 40.05
CA LEU A 499 -21.73 -26.85 39.79
C LEU A 499 -22.41 -28.05 40.46
N ARG A 500 -22.86 -27.90 41.72
CA ARG A 500 -23.58 -28.95 42.48
C ARG A 500 -24.96 -29.32 41.91
N LYS A 501 -25.53 -28.48 41.05
CA LYS A 501 -26.84 -28.70 40.40
C LYS A 501 -26.72 -29.25 38.97
N LEU A 502 -25.50 -29.40 38.44
CA LEU A 502 -25.31 -29.84 37.07
C LEU A 502 -25.82 -31.27 36.88
N PRO A 503 -26.69 -31.53 35.88
CA PRO A 503 -27.12 -32.89 35.55
C PRO A 503 -25.93 -33.70 35.00
N PRO A 504 -26.00 -35.06 35.01
CA PRO A 504 -24.90 -35.94 34.60
C PRO A 504 -24.25 -35.60 33.25
N GLY A 505 -25.02 -35.11 32.26
CA GLY A 505 -24.51 -34.72 30.95
C GLY A 505 -23.80 -33.35 30.88
N LEU A 506 -23.76 -32.59 31.97
CA LEU A 506 -23.16 -31.24 32.02
C LEU A 506 -22.07 -31.10 33.09
N GLN A 507 -21.71 -32.15 33.83
CA GLN A 507 -20.76 -32.09 34.96
C GLN A 507 -19.34 -31.64 34.57
N GLY A 508 -18.97 -31.71 33.29
CA GLY A 508 -17.71 -31.20 32.78
C GLY A 508 -17.66 -29.69 32.55
N ALA A 509 -18.80 -28.99 32.63
CA ALA A 509 -18.87 -27.55 32.43
C ALA A 509 -18.21 -26.80 33.60
N ARG A 510 -17.30 -25.89 33.28
CA ARG A 510 -16.57 -25.08 34.26
C ARG A 510 -17.01 -23.62 34.23
N ASP A 511 -17.43 -23.14 33.06
CA ASP A 511 -17.87 -21.77 32.86
C ASP A 511 -19.18 -21.67 32.06
N LEU A 512 -19.69 -20.45 31.93
CA LEU A 512 -20.93 -20.19 31.21
C LEU A 512 -20.83 -20.57 29.73
N LEU A 513 -19.68 -20.39 29.09
CA LEU A 513 -19.50 -20.72 27.67
C LEU A 513 -19.55 -22.23 27.42
N ASP A 514 -19.11 -23.07 28.36
CA ASP A 514 -19.30 -24.52 28.28
C ASP A 514 -20.80 -24.88 28.26
N LEU A 515 -21.61 -24.21 29.08
CA LEU A 515 -23.06 -24.38 29.06
C LEU A 515 -23.68 -23.87 27.76
N MET A 516 -23.21 -22.74 27.22
CA MET A 516 -23.74 -22.18 25.97
C MET A 516 -23.41 -23.04 24.74
N GLY A 517 -22.35 -23.84 24.84
CA GLY A 517 -21.91 -24.78 23.81
C GLY A 517 -22.97 -25.82 23.42
N THR A 518 -23.87 -26.19 24.35
CA THR A 518 -24.84 -27.28 24.15
C THR A 518 -26.30 -26.84 24.37
N ASP A 519 -27.24 -27.54 23.73
CA ASP A 519 -28.68 -27.27 23.88
C ASP A 519 -29.15 -27.55 25.32
N ALA A 520 -28.67 -28.65 25.91
CA ALA A 520 -28.95 -29.02 27.29
C ALA A 520 -28.40 -27.99 28.29
N GLY A 521 -27.18 -27.49 28.07
CA GLY A 521 -26.58 -26.45 28.92
C GLY A 521 -27.34 -25.13 28.86
N ARG A 522 -27.77 -24.70 27.67
CA ARG A 522 -28.63 -23.51 27.52
C ARG A 522 -29.98 -23.67 28.21
N ALA A 523 -30.61 -24.84 28.09
CA ALA A 523 -31.88 -25.12 28.76
C ALA A 523 -31.74 -25.12 30.28
N PHE A 524 -30.67 -25.75 30.81
CA PHE A 524 -30.34 -25.76 32.22
C PHE A 524 -30.12 -24.34 32.75
N TRP A 525 -29.25 -23.56 32.11
CA TRP A 525 -28.93 -22.20 32.56
C TRP A 525 -30.15 -21.28 32.51
N LYS A 526 -31.02 -21.43 31.51
CA LYS A 526 -32.29 -20.67 31.45
C LYS A 526 -33.15 -20.91 32.69
N LYS A 527 -33.18 -22.13 33.21
CA LYS A 527 -33.94 -22.50 34.41
C LYS A 527 -33.23 -22.05 35.69
N GLU A 528 -31.99 -22.47 35.89
CA GLU A 528 -31.26 -22.37 37.17
C GLU A 528 -30.34 -21.13 37.30
N GLY A 529 -30.08 -20.41 36.21
CA GLY A 529 -29.16 -19.29 36.19
C GLY A 529 -29.62 -18.10 37.03
N TYR A 530 -28.72 -17.19 37.37
CA TYR A 530 -29.03 -16.04 38.20
C TYR A 530 -28.18 -14.85 37.79
N SER A 531 -28.43 -13.68 38.38
CA SER A 531 -27.62 -12.50 38.11
C SER A 531 -26.14 -12.75 38.43
N ILE A 532 -25.26 -12.54 37.46
CA ILE A 532 -23.84 -12.84 37.60
C ILE A 532 -23.00 -11.79 36.84
N GLU A 533 -21.83 -11.46 37.38
CA GLU A 533 -20.84 -10.64 36.69
C GLU A 533 -20.15 -11.46 35.61
N CYS A 534 -20.14 -10.95 34.39
CA CYS A 534 -19.51 -11.59 33.25
C CYS A 534 -18.50 -10.65 32.60
N ASN A 535 -17.56 -11.25 31.86
CA ASN A 535 -16.65 -10.54 30.99
C ASN A 535 -16.69 -11.11 29.58
N PHE A 536 -16.59 -10.24 28.57
CA PHE A 536 -16.34 -10.62 27.19
C PHE A 536 -14.87 -10.33 26.87
N ASP A 537 -14.11 -11.37 26.58
CA ASP A 537 -12.69 -11.27 26.21
C ASP A 537 -12.54 -10.80 24.75
N LEU A 538 -11.99 -9.60 24.55
CA LEU A 538 -11.82 -9.00 23.22
C LEU A 538 -10.54 -9.48 22.50
N THR A 539 -9.71 -10.32 23.12
CA THR A 539 -8.52 -10.90 22.50
C THR A 539 -8.90 -11.68 21.24
N GLU A 540 -8.16 -11.48 20.15
CA GLU A 540 -8.41 -12.17 18.89
C GLU A 540 -8.43 -13.70 19.08
N GLY A 541 -9.44 -14.36 18.51
CA GLY A 541 -9.61 -15.81 18.63
C GLY A 541 -10.17 -16.31 19.97
N SER A 542 -10.53 -15.42 20.92
CA SER A 542 -11.08 -15.83 22.22
C SER A 542 -12.36 -16.68 22.11
N ARG A 543 -12.64 -17.50 23.13
CA ARG A 543 -13.92 -18.26 23.22
C ARG A 543 -15.14 -17.34 23.19
N SER A 544 -15.01 -16.12 23.72
CA SER A 544 -16.06 -15.08 23.68
C SER A 544 -16.38 -14.69 22.23
N TRP A 545 -15.35 -14.43 21.42
CA TRP A 545 -15.50 -14.14 19.99
C TRP A 545 -16.07 -15.31 19.20
N GLN A 546 -15.58 -16.52 19.44
CA GLN A 546 -16.09 -17.73 18.77
C GLN A 546 -17.60 -17.90 19.03
N GLN A 547 -18.04 -17.69 20.28
CA GLN A 547 -19.45 -17.76 20.64
C GLN A 547 -20.28 -16.64 20.01
N LEU A 548 -19.77 -15.40 19.99
CA LEU A 548 -20.45 -14.27 19.36
C LEU A 548 -20.65 -14.51 17.85
N ILE A 549 -19.60 -14.93 17.15
CA ILE A 549 -19.62 -15.26 15.73
C ILE A 549 -20.61 -16.39 15.47
N LYS A 550 -20.60 -17.45 16.29
CA LYS A 550 -21.57 -18.55 16.20
C LYS A 550 -23.01 -18.05 16.29
N GLN A 551 -23.32 -17.10 17.18
CA GLN A 551 -24.67 -16.53 17.28
C GLN A 551 -25.04 -15.65 16.10
N LEU A 552 -24.13 -14.80 15.62
CA LEU A 552 -24.37 -13.94 14.46
C LEU A 552 -24.67 -14.80 13.23
N THR A 553 -23.86 -15.84 13.00
CA THR A 553 -24.04 -16.81 11.91
C THR A 553 -25.36 -17.57 12.05
N ALA A 554 -25.65 -18.14 13.22
CA ALA A 554 -26.88 -18.90 13.45
C ALA A 554 -28.15 -18.04 13.23
N LYS A 555 -28.06 -16.73 13.47
CA LYS A 555 -29.16 -15.79 13.26
C LYS A 555 -29.12 -15.06 11.91
N LYS A 556 -28.15 -15.39 11.04
CA LYS A 556 -27.93 -14.76 9.73
C LYS A 556 -27.81 -13.23 9.84
N ILE A 557 -27.08 -12.76 10.85
CA ILE A 557 -26.83 -11.34 11.10
C ILE A 557 -25.44 -11.00 10.57
N SER A 558 -25.37 -9.98 9.71
CA SER A 558 -24.13 -9.47 9.15
C SER A 558 -23.97 -8.00 9.53
N LEU A 559 -22.89 -7.69 10.28
CA LEU A 559 -22.71 -6.40 10.98
C LEU A 559 -21.88 -5.40 10.18
N SER A 560 -20.92 -5.89 9.40
CA SER A 560 -19.99 -5.08 8.66
C SER A 560 -20.34 -5.09 7.17
N LYS A 561 -20.03 -3.99 6.49
CA LYS A 561 -20.14 -3.91 5.01
C LYS A 561 -19.31 -4.97 4.29
N TRP A 562 -18.47 -5.68 5.05
CA TRP A 562 -17.55 -6.73 4.65
C TRP A 562 -17.50 -7.79 5.77
N ASN A 563 -17.77 -9.06 5.49
CA ASN A 563 -17.55 -10.14 6.46
C ASN A 563 -16.05 -10.47 6.52
N GLY A 564 -15.25 -9.59 7.11
CA GLY A 564 -13.82 -9.77 7.36
C GLY A 564 -13.49 -10.25 8.77
N LEU A 565 -14.43 -10.92 9.45
CA LEU A 565 -14.17 -11.66 10.69
C LEU A 565 -14.14 -13.15 10.37
N THR A 566 -12.94 -13.65 10.11
CA THR A 566 -12.49 -15.00 10.46
C THR A 566 -11.04 -14.91 10.88
#